data_AF-A0A3N5HNR5-F1
#
_entry.id   AF-A0A3N5HNR5-F1
#
_cell.length_a   1.000
_cell.length_b   1.000
_cell.length_c   1.000
_cell.angle_alpha   90.00
_cell.angle_beta   90.00
_cell.angle_gamma   90.00
#
_symmetry.space_group_name_H-M   'P 1'
#
loop_
_entity.id
_entity.type
_entity.pdbx_description
1 polymer ?
#
loop_
_entity_poly.entity_id
_entity_poly.type
_entity_poly.pdbx_seq_one_letter_code
_entity_poly.pdbx_strand_id
1 'polypeptide(L)'
;FALIKHEHQRTSRAILELTGESKLCERFEGLQRRFERVRPMVDQANRWQVELLRDTRHNGGGEKLMMPLLMTMNCVAAGLGWTG
;
A
#
# COMPACT_ATOMS: atom_id res chain seq x y z
N PHE A 1 13.44 10.42 -0.49
CA PHE A 1 12.88 9.19 0.12
C PHE A 1 13.90 8.29 0.83
N ALA A 2 15.22 8.44 0.64
CA ALA A 2 16.21 7.55 1.25
C ALA A 2 16.13 7.49 2.78
N LEU A 3 16.05 8.65 3.45
CA LEU A 3 15.93 8.74 4.92
C LEU A 3 14.70 8.00 5.46
N ILE A 4 13.54 8.19 4.84
CA ILE A 4 12.28 7.53 5.24
C ILE A 4 12.39 6.00 5.08
N LYS A 5 12.93 5.53 3.95
CA LYS A 5 13.12 4.09 3.71
C LYS A 5 14.10 3.47 4.70
N HIS A 6 15.18 4.18 5.00
CA HIS A 6 16.18 3.75 5.97
C HIS A 6 15.57 3.61 7.36
N GLU A 7 14.81 4.61 7.82
CA GLU A 7 14.17 4.54 9.13
C GLU A 7 13.15 3.40 9.20
N HIS A 8 12.28 3.26 8.20
CA HIS A 8 11.36 2.13 8.11
C HIS A 8 12.07 0.78 8.19
N GLN A 9 13.19 0.60 7.47
CA GLN A 9 13.98 -0.63 7.51
C GLN A 9 14.62 -0.87 8.89
N ARG A 10 15.13 0.17 9.54
CA ARG A 10 15.69 0.08 10.89
C ARG A 10 14.64 -0.33 11.91
N THR A 11 13.49 0.31 11.90
CA THR A 11 12.39 -0.01 12.82
C THR A 11 11.86 -1.43 12.59
N SER A 12 11.63 -1.83 11.33
CA SER A 12 11.19 -3.19 11.02
C SER A 12 12.18 -4.25 11.50
N ARG A 13 13.49 -3.99 11.39
CA ARG A 13 14.51 -4.91 11.90
C ARG A 13 14.49 -5.02 13.42
N ALA A 14 14.40 -3.89 14.11
CA ALA A 14 14.31 -3.88 15.58
C ALA A 14 13.09 -4.67 16.07
N ILE A 15 11.95 -4.58 15.37
CA ILE A 15 10.76 -5.38 15.69
C ILE A 15 11.07 -6.88 15.57
N LEU A 16 11.68 -7.33 14.47
CA LEU A 16 12.01 -8.75 14.25
C LEU A 16 13.02 -9.26 15.29
N GLU A 17 14.01 -8.45 15.66
CA GLU A 17 14.98 -8.79 16.71
C GLU A 17 14.30 -8.96 18.08
N LEU A 18 13.34 -8.08 18.42
CA LEU A 18 12.60 -8.14 19.68
C LEU A 18 11.59 -9.29 19.72
N THR A 19 10.95 -9.63 18.60
CA THR A 19 9.96 -10.72 18.54
C THR A 19 10.58 -12.09 18.29
N GLY A 20 11.81 -12.14 17.76
CA GLY A 20 12.44 -13.38 17.29
C GLY A 20 11.81 -13.96 16.03
N GLU A 21 10.93 -13.20 15.34
CA GLU A 21 10.25 -13.64 14.13
C GLU A 21 11.16 -13.48 12.89
N SER A 22 10.95 -14.34 11.90
CA SER A 22 11.67 -14.30 10.62
C SER A 22 11.04 -13.31 9.62
N LYS A 23 9.75 -13.00 9.81
CA LYS A 23 8.97 -12.06 9.00
C LYS A 23 7.99 -11.28 9.86
N LEU A 24 7.67 -10.05 9.43
CA LEU A 24 6.66 -9.26 10.14
C LEU A 24 5.31 -9.97 10.10
N CYS A 25 4.59 -9.87 11.22
CA CYS A 25 3.30 -10.48 11.42
C CYS A 25 3.28 -12.02 11.31
N GLU A 26 4.42 -12.70 11.54
CA GLU A 26 4.51 -14.16 11.46
C GLU A 26 3.48 -14.85 12.36
N ARG A 27 3.34 -14.40 13.61
CA ARG A 27 2.33 -14.91 14.55
C ARG A 27 0.87 -14.60 14.18
N PHE A 28 0.60 -13.80 13.15
CA PHE A 28 -0.74 -13.35 12.77
C PHE A 28 -1.18 -13.93 11.42
N GLU A 29 -1.27 -15.25 11.33
CA GLU A 29 -1.58 -15.96 10.08
C GLU A 29 -2.89 -15.51 9.42
N GLY A 30 -3.94 -15.22 10.20
CA GLY A 30 -5.22 -14.75 9.67
C GLY A 30 -5.10 -13.39 8.96
N LEU A 31 -4.29 -12.49 9.50
CA LEU A 31 -3.96 -11.20 8.88
C LEU A 31 -3.18 -11.42 7.58
N GLN A 32 -2.14 -12.26 7.62
CA GLN A 32 -1.33 -12.57 6.43
C GLN A 32 -2.19 -13.16 5.31
N ARG A 33 -3.02 -14.17 5.59
CA ARG A 33 -3.91 -14.78 4.59
C ARG A 33 -4.90 -13.76 4.01
N ARG A 34 -5.50 -12.92 4.85
CA ARG A 34 -6.44 -11.88 4.40
C ARG A 34 -5.75 -10.88 3.48
N PHE A 35 -4.57 -10.40 3.85
CA PHE A 35 -3.85 -9.41 3.08
C PHE A 35 -3.31 -9.99 1.76
N GLU A 36 -2.68 -11.16 1.79
CA GLU A 36 -2.14 -11.79 0.57
C GLU A 36 -3.24 -12.08 -0.47
N ARG A 37 -4.47 -12.36 -0.04
CA ARG A 37 -5.61 -12.52 -0.98
C ARG A 37 -5.94 -11.25 -1.76
N VAL A 38 -5.79 -10.07 -1.16
CA VAL A 38 -6.13 -8.78 -1.80
C VAL A 38 -4.91 -8.07 -2.39
N ARG A 39 -3.70 -8.49 -2.00
CA ARG A 39 -2.43 -7.86 -2.39
C ARG A 39 -2.26 -7.66 -3.89
N PRO A 40 -2.54 -8.64 -4.79
CA PRO A 40 -2.38 -8.42 -6.23
C PRO A 40 -3.25 -7.27 -6.76
N MET A 41 -4.47 -7.13 -6.24
CA MET A 41 -5.40 -6.08 -6.63
C MET A 41 -4.95 -4.72 -6.10
N VAL A 42 -4.50 -4.64 -4.84
CA VAL A 42 -3.94 -3.42 -4.24
C VAL A 42 -2.69 -2.96 -4.99
N ASP A 43 -1.80 -3.88 -5.34
CA ASP A 43 -0.59 -3.58 -6.10
C ASP A 43 -0.92 -3.03 -7.50
N GLN A 44 -1.94 -3.59 -8.16
CA GLN A 44 -2.39 -3.08 -9.45
C GLN A 44 -3.06 -1.71 -9.34
N ALA A 45 -3.94 -1.51 -8.34
CA ALA A 45 -4.59 -0.22 -8.10
C ALA A 45 -3.57 0.87 -7.77
N ASN A 46 -2.52 0.57 -6.99
CA ASN A 46 -1.42 1.51 -6.72
C ASN A 46 -0.69 1.94 -8.00
N ARG A 47 -0.42 1.01 -8.93
CA ARG A 47 0.21 1.33 -10.23
C ARG A 47 -0.67 2.27 -11.05
N TRP A 48 -1.94 1.91 -11.22
CA TRP A 48 -2.91 2.77 -11.93
C TRP A 48 -3.07 4.14 -11.27
N GLN A 49 -3.14 4.20 -9.93
CA GLN A 49 -3.26 5.45 -9.20
C GLN A 49 -2.09 6.38 -9.48
N VAL A 50 -0.85 5.86 -9.55
CA VAL A 50 0.34 6.68 -9.86
C VAL A 50 0.26 7.27 -11.27
N GLU A 51 -0.17 6.49 -12.26
CA GLU A 51 -0.35 6.95 -13.65
C GLU A 51 -1.46 7.99 -13.74
N LEU A 52 -2.64 7.69 -13.18
CA LEU A 52 -3.79 8.59 -13.16
C LEU A 52 -3.49 9.91 -12.44
N LEU A 53 -2.73 9.88 -11.35
CA LEU A 53 -2.27 11.10 -10.67
C LEU A 53 -1.35 11.94 -11.55
N ARG A 54 -0.45 11.32 -12.33
CA ARG A 54 0.41 12.05 -13.27
C ARG A 54 -0.43 12.73 -14.34
N ASP A 55 -1.34 11.99 -14.96
CA ASP A 55 -2.20 12.50 -16.04
C ASP A 55 -3.17 13.58 -15.54
N THR A 56 -3.77 13.38 -14.37
CA THR A 56 -4.68 14.34 -13.74
C THR A 56 -3.97 15.66 -13.45
N ARG A 57 -2.74 15.61 -12.91
CA ARG A 57 -1.93 16.80 -12.60
C ARG A 57 -1.44 17.50 -13.86
N HIS A 58 -1.15 16.77 -14.93
CA HIS A 58 -0.69 17.34 -16.19
C HIS A 58 -1.83 17.96 -17.00
N ASN A 59 -3.00 17.30 -17.06
CA ASN A 59 -4.12 17.65 -17.94
C ASN A 59 -5.27 18.39 -17.23
N GLY A 60 -5.09 18.82 -15.97
CA GLY A 60 -6.06 19.65 -15.25
C GLY A 60 -7.30 18.91 -14.69
N GLY A 61 -7.22 17.59 -14.52
CA GLY A 61 -8.20 16.81 -13.75
C GLY A 61 -9.64 16.76 -14.30
N GLY A 62 -9.80 16.48 -15.59
CA GLY A 62 -11.12 16.22 -16.17
C GLY A 62 -11.82 14.98 -15.60
N GLU A 63 -13.16 14.97 -15.67
CA GLU A 63 -14.04 13.94 -15.10
C GLU A 63 -13.66 12.49 -15.51
N LYS A 64 -13.19 12.31 -16.74
CA LYS A 64 -12.72 11.02 -17.29
C LYS A 64 -11.51 10.43 -16.56
N LEU A 65 -10.65 11.26 -15.96
CA LEU A 65 -9.49 10.82 -15.18
C LEU A 65 -9.82 10.73 -13.69
N MET A 66 -10.74 11.57 -13.22
CA MET A 66 -11.14 11.61 -11.81
C MET A 66 -11.86 10.35 -11.36
N MET A 67 -12.80 9.83 -12.16
CA MET A 67 -13.56 8.63 -11.76
C MET A 67 -12.66 7.39 -11.58
N PRO A 68 -11.78 7.02 -12.54
CA PRO A 68 -10.84 5.92 -12.33
C PRO A 68 -9.89 6.16 -11.15
N LEU A 69 -9.45 7.41 -10.93
CA LEU A 69 -8.56 7.75 -9.82
C LEU A 69 -9.24 7.49 -8.47
N LEU A 70 -10.48 7.92 -8.29
CA LEU A 70 -11.27 7.63 -7.08
C LEU A 70 -11.49 6.12 -6.87
N MET A 71 -11.69 5.37 -7.96
CA MET A 71 -11.82 3.92 -7.88
C MET A 71 -10.52 3.25 -7.39
N THR A 72 -9.35 3.73 -7.82
CA THR A 72 -8.08 3.22 -7.30
C THR A 72 -7.88 3.55 -5.81
N MET A 73 -8.28 4.74 -5.36
CA MET A 73 -8.22 5.12 -3.95
C MET A 73 -9.11 4.21 -3.10
N ASN A 74 -10.35 3.96 -3.53
CA ASN A 74 -11.28 3.07 -2.85
C ASN A 74 -10.76 1.63 -2.79
N CYS A 75 -10.16 1.14 -3.88
CA CYS A 75 -9.57 -0.20 -3.93
C CYS A 75 -8.41 -0.35 -2.93
N VAL A 76 -7.50 0.63 -2.89
CA VAL A 76 -6.37 0.64 -1.95
C VAL A 76 -6.86 0.72 -0.51
N ALA A 77 -7.81 1.62 -0.21
CA ALA A 77 -8.37 1.76 1.13
C ALA A 77 -9.05 0.47 1.62
N ALA A 78 -9.89 -0.15 0.79
CA ALA A 78 -10.57 -1.39 1.12
C ALA A 78 -9.59 -2.56 1.31
N GLY A 79 -8.51 -2.61 0.52
CA GLY A 79 -7.51 -3.68 0.59
C GLY A 79 -6.55 -3.55 1.78
N LEU A 80 -6.11 -2.33 2.11
CA LEU A 80 -5.22 -2.08 3.25
C LEU A 80 -5.95 -2.18 4.60
N GLY A 81 -7.22 -1.77 4.66
CA GLY A 81 -7.98 -1.75 5.91
C GLY A 81 -7.46 -0.69 6.89
N TRP A 82 -7.33 -1.06 8.17
CA TRP A 82 -6.88 -0.16 9.23
C TRP A 82 -5.35 -0.10 9.27
N THR A 83 -4.78 1.12 9.24
CA THR A 83 -3.32 1.34 9.10
C THR A 83 -2.73 2.29 10.16
N GLY A 84 -3.55 2.84 11.06
CA GLY A 84 -3.14 3.77 12.11
C GLY A 84 -4.26 4.11 13.08
#